data_AF-N1PZD5-F1
#
_entry.id   AF-N1PZD5-F1
#
_cell.length_a   1.000
_cell.length_b   1.000
_cell.length_c   1.000
_cell.angle_alpha   90.00
_cell.angle_beta   90.00
_cell.angle_gamma   90.00
#
_symmetry.space_group_name_H-M   'P 1'
#
loop_
_entity.id
_entity.type
_entity.pdbx_description
1 polymer ?
#
loop_
_entity_poly.entity_id
_entity_poly.type
_entity_poly.pdbx_seq_one_letter_code
_entity_poly.pdbx_strand_id
1 'polypeptide(L)'
;MSSQPALVLIHGPWHQPLHYNTVVEKLRGQGSDVNAPAMASAADTAVRNVFETDVGIARKAIKSFADAHDGGVYGSEAVAELCEEAEGEAGAARVLHLYVAAFTFEKSMSLTNPGTTPHALDVEDGLPHHLEPYDRFYAKTPRSVARKTISQLKP
;
A
#
# COMPACT_ATOMS: atom_id res chain seq x y z
N MET A 1 17.14 -25.97 2.60
CA MET A 1 16.70 -25.14 1.45
C MET A 1 16.09 -23.88 2.04
N SER A 2 16.60 -22.68 1.74
CA SER A 2 15.92 -21.46 2.20
C SER A 2 14.72 -21.23 1.28
N SER A 3 13.51 -21.36 1.78
CA SER A 3 12.33 -20.90 1.03
C SER A 3 12.50 -19.40 0.78
N GLN A 4 12.39 -18.98 -0.48
CA GLN A 4 12.30 -17.55 -0.78
C GLN A 4 11.05 -17.00 -0.09
N PRO A 5 11.12 -15.81 0.53
CA PRO A 5 9.97 -15.24 1.21
C PRO A 5 8.87 -14.92 0.21
N ALA A 6 7.62 -15.10 0.65
CA ALA A 6 6.47 -14.49 -0.02
C ALA A 6 6.38 -13.01 0.37
N LEU A 7 6.01 -12.16 -0.59
CA LEU A 7 6.01 -10.71 -0.43
C LEU A 7 4.63 -10.14 -0.77
N VAL A 8 4.10 -9.28 0.09
CA VAL A 8 2.90 -8.48 -0.19
C VAL A 8 3.30 -7.03 -0.31
N LEU A 9 3.03 -6.42 -1.46
CA LEU A 9 3.30 -5.01 -1.75
C LEU A 9 1.98 -4.22 -1.67
N ILE A 10 1.82 -3.47 -0.59
CA ILE A 10 0.66 -2.58 -0.39
C ILE A 10 1.03 -1.18 -0.88
N HIS A 11 0.21 -0.62 -1.75
CA HIS A 11 0.45 0.72 -2.27
C HIS A 11 -0.02 1.81 -1.30
N GLY A 12 0.64 2.97 -1.37
CA GLY A 12 0.19 4.17 -0.66
C GLY A 12 -0.98 4.88 -1.37
N PRO A 13 -1.46 5.99 -0.81
CA PRO A 13 -2.51 6.81 -1.41
C PRO A 13 -2.18 7.22 -2.85
N TRP A 14 -3.22 7.36 -3.67
CA TRP A 14 -3.17 7.67 -5.12
C TRP A 14 -2.48 6.64 -6.01
N HIS A 15 -1.71 5.71 -5.45
CA HIS A 15 -1.02 4.68 -6.22
C HIS A 15 -1.94 3.47 -6.41
N GLN A 16 -1.49 2.52 -7.21
CA GLN A 16 -2.18 1.27 -7.55
C GLN A 16 -1.12 0.21 -7.91
N PRO A 17 -1.46 -1.09 -7.95
CA PRO A 17 -0.47 -2.16 -8.17
C PRO A 17 0.44 -1.98 -9.38
N LEU A 18 -0.08 -1.38 -10.45
CA LEU A 18 0.66 -1.07 -11.67
C LEU A 18 1.96 -0.30 -11.41
N HIS A 19 1.99 0.55 -10.38
CA HIS A 19 3.17 1.33 -9.98
C HIS A 19 4.33 0.46 -9.48
N TYR A 20 4.05 -0.81 -9.13
CA TYR A 20 5.01 -1.77 -8.59
C TYR A 20 5.41 -2.84 -9.61
N ASN A 21 4.85 -2.83 -10.84
CA ASN A 21 5.08 -3.91 -11.82
C ASN A 21 6.56 -4.24 -12.03
N THR A 22 7.41 -3.22 -12.19
CA THR A 22 8.87 -3.43 -12.37
C THR A 22 9.52 -4.12 -11.16
N VAL A 23 9.04 -3.83 -9.95
CA VAL A 23 9.54 -4.44 -8.71
C VAL A 23 9.02 -5.88 -8.61
N VAL A 24 7.73 -6.08 -8.86
CA VAL A 24 7.07 -7.39 -8.88
C VAL A 24 7.75 -8.33 -9.87
N GLU A 25 8.00 -7.89 -11.10
CA GLU A 25 8.66 -8.68 -12.15
C GLU A 25 10.08 -9.09 -11.74
N LYS A 26 10.85 -8.17 -11.15
CA LYS A 26 12.21 -8.46 -10.68
C LYS A 26 12.24 -9.48 -9.55
N LEU A 27 11.38 -9.33 -8.55
CA LEU A 27 11.29 -10.22 -7.40
C LEU A 27 10.81 -11.63 -7.81
N ARG A 28 9.79 -11.71 -8.67
CA ARG A 28 9.34 -12.99 -9.25
C ARG A 28 10.44 -13.64 -10.09
N GLY A 29 11.20 -12.86 -10.86
CA GLY A 29 12.37 -13.35 -11.60
C GLY A 29 13.49 -13.91 -10.71
N GLN A 30 13.52 -13.54 -9.43
CA GLN A 30 14.43 -14.09 -8.41
C GLN A 30 13.85 -15.28 -7.64
N GLY A 31 12.62 -15.70 -7.95
CA GLY A 31 11.96 -16.86 -7.35
C GLY A 31 11.12 -16.55 -6.11
N SER A 32 10.87 -15.29 -5.78
CA SER A 32 9.91 -14.91 -4.72
C SER A 32 8.46 -15.00 -5.24
N ASP A 33 7.54 -15.43 -4.37
CA ASP A 33 6.12 -15.21 -4.61
C ASP A 33 5.77 -13.77 -4.21
N VAL A 34 5.02 -13.06 -5.05
CA VAL A 34 4.74 -11.63 -4.85
C VAL A 34 3.29 -11.34 -5.18
N ASN A 35 2.57 -10.74 -4.22
CA ASN A 35 1.23 -10.22 -4.38
C ASN A 35 1.24 -8.69 -4.23
N ALA A 36 0.54 -7.97 -5.11
CA ALA A 36 0.35 -6.53 -5.02
C ALA A 36 -1.15 -6.24 -5.22
N PRO A 37 -1.97 -6.30 -4.16
CA PRO A 37 -3.42 -6.14 -4.27
C PRO A 37 -3.79 -4.70 -4.61
N ALA A 38 -4.87 -4.52 -5.37
CA ALA A 38 -5.50 -3.22 -5.52
C ALA A 38 -6.29 -2.89 -4.26
N MET A 39 -6.05 -1.71 -3.69
CA MET A 39 -6.74 -1.22 -2.50
C MET A 39 -7.99 -0.41 -2.91
N ALA A 40 -9.02 -0.44 -2.08
CA ALA A 40 -10.25 0.33 -2.28
C ALA A 40 -10.02 1.85 -2.19
N SER A 41 -8.97 2.30 -1.48
CA SER A 41 -8.54 3.71 -1.46
C SER A 41 -8.03 4.26 -2.79
N ALA A 42 -7.84 3.43 -3.81
CA ALA A 42 -7.48 3.86 -5.17
C ALA A 42 -8.60 3.55 -6.19
N ALA A 43 -9.84 3.39 -5.72
CA ALA A 43 -10.99 3.15 -6.57
C ALA A 43 -11.43 4.44 -7.30
N ASP A 44 -12.01 4.28 -8.49
CA ASP A 44 -12.55 5.40 -9.28
C ASP A 44 -13.87 5.97 -8.71
N THR A 45 -14.39 5.38 -7.64
CA THR A 45 -15.63 5.79 -6.97
C THR A 45 -15.44 5.71 -5.47
N ALA A 46 -15.97 6.69 -4.74
CA ALA A 46 -15.88 6.73 -3.29
C ALA A 46 -16.45 5.46 -2.65
N VAL A 47 -15.66 4.83 -1.77
CA VAL A 47 -16.02 3.61 -1.05
C VAL A 47 -16.36 3.94 0.39
N ARG A 48 -17.52 3.48 0.86
CA ARG A 48 -17.88 3.58 2.27
C ARG A 48 -16.99 2.66 3.10
N ASN A 49 -16.52 3.13 4.26
CA ASN A 49 -15.61 2.38 5.14
C ASN A 49 -14.34 1.92 4.38
N VAL A 50 -13.77 2.84 3.60
CA VAL A 50 -12.61 2.56 2.73
C VAL A 50 -11.41 2.04 3.54
N PHE A 51 -11.21 2.55 4.74
CA PHE A 51 -10.12 2.14 5.62
C PHE A 51 -10.26 0.67 6.05
N GLU A 52 -11.42 0.29 6.58
CA GLU A 52 -11.70 -1.08 7.00
C GLU A 52 -11.68 -2.04 5.81
N THR A 53 -12.14 -1.57 4.64
CA THR A 53 -12.09 -2.34 3.40
C THR A 53 -10.64 -2.61 2.98
N ASP A 54 -9.77 -1.60 3.04
CA ASP A 54 -8.35 -1.72 2.73
C ASP A 54 -7.63 -2.65 3.71
N VAL A 55 -7.89 -2.53 5.01
CA VAL A 55 -7.39 -3.47 6.02
C VAL A 55 -7.82 -4.90 5.69
N GLY A 56 -9.09 -5.11 5.33
CA GLY A 56 -9.60 -6.43 4.91
C GLY A 56 -8.90 -6.99 3.67
N ILE A 57 -8.63 -6.16 2.66
CA ILE A 57 -7.88 -6.55 1.45
C ILE A 57 -6.44 -6.95 1.82
N ALA A 58 -5.76 -6.13 2.63
CA ALA A 58 -4.41 -6.40 3.10
C ALA A 58 -4.36 -7.72 3.88
N ARG A 59 -5.28 -7.93 4.82
CA ARG A 59 -5.42 -9.17 5.59
C ARG A 59 -5.59 -10.39 4.69
N LYS A 60 -6.46 -10.31 3.67
CA LYS A 60 -6.69 -11.42 2.75
C LYS A 60 -5.44 -11.74 1.91
N ALA A 61 -4.75 -10.71 1.41
CA ALA A 61 -3.52 -10.86 0.65
C ALA A 61 -2.35 -11.39 1.50
N ILE A 62 -2.37 -11.06 2.79
CA ILE A 62 -1.45 -11.59 3.79
C ILE A 62 -1.77 -13.06 4.10
N LYS A 63 -3.02 -13.41 4.44
CA LYS A 63 -3.45 -14.77 4.78
C LYS A 63 -3.24 -15.78 3.64
N SER A 64 -3.13 -15.33 2.39
CA SER A 64 -2.74 -16.21 1.27
C SER A 64 -1.30 -16.71 1.37
N PHE A 65 -0.48 -16.16 2.28
CA PHE A 65 0.86 -16.62 2.60
C PHE A 65 0.91 -17.05 4.08
N ALA A 66 1.58 -18.16 4.36
CA ALA A 66 1.72 -18.66 5.72
C ALA A 66 2.60 -17.70 6.54
N ASP A 67 2.01 -17.14 7.59
CA ASP A 67 2.60 -16.25 8.61
C ASP A 67 3.15 -14.91 8.09
N ALA A 68 2.64 -13.81 8.63
CA ALA A 68 2.92 -12.48 8.11
C ALA A 68 3.07 -11.43 9.19
N HIS A 69 4.04 -10.53 8.99
CA HIS A 69 4.28 -9.40 9.85
C HIS A 69 4.66 -8.12 9.09
N ASP A 70 4.01 -7.04 9.52
CA ASP A 70 4.14 -5.61 9.27
C ASP A 70 3.85 -5.11 7.83
N GLY A 71 3.34 -3.88 7.69
CA GLY A 71 2.85 -3.23 6.46
C GLY A 71 2.82 -1.69 6.56
N GLY A 72 2.36 -0.97 5.53
CA GLY A 72 1.94 0.45 5.71
C GLY A 72 0.70 0.54 6.62
N VAL A 73 0.08 1.69 6.86
CA VAL A 73 -1.06 1.82 7.81
C VAL A 73 -2.06 0.65 7.72
N TYR A 74 -2.55 0.31 6.53
CA TYR A 74 -3.46 -0.81 6.32
C TYR A 74 -2.85 -2.19 6.61
N GLY A 75 -1.57 -2.38 6.30
CA GLY A 75 -0.87 -3.64 6.54
C GLY A 75 -0.38 -3.80 7.98
N SER A 76 0.00 -2.72 8.68
CA SER A 76 0.28 -2.75 10.12
C SER A 76 -1.00 -3.06 10.90
N GLU A 77 -2.14 -2.44 10.56
CA GLU A 77 -3.44 -2.79 11.17
C GLU A 77 -3.82 -4.24 10.86
N ALA A 78 -3.69 -4.67 9.59
CA ALA A 78 -3.94 -6.06 9.21
C ALA A 78 -3.09 -7.04 10.02
N VAL A 79 -1.81 -6.74 10.22
CA VAL A 79 -0.89 -7.57 11.00
C VAL A 79 -1.23 -7.52 12.47
N ALA A 80 -1.53 -6.34 13.03
CA ALA A 80 -1.91 -6.22 14.43
C ALA A 80 -3.13 -7.09 14.75
N GLU A 81 -4.18 -7.01 13.93
CA GLU A 81 -5.37 -7.83 14.11
C GLU A 81 -5.10 -9.33 13.85
N LEU A 82 -4.13 -9.70 13.00
CA LEU A 82 -3.70 -11.10 12.82
C LEU A 82 -2.90 -11.63 14.01
N CYS A 83 -2.03 -10.80 14.60
CA CYS A 83 -1.28 -11.13 15.81
C CYS A 83 -2.22 -11.34 17.00
N GLU A 84 -3.28 -10.54 17.12
CA GLU A 84 -4.33 -10.72 18.13
C GLU A 84 -5.08 -12.05 17.94
N GLU A 85 -5.23 -12.53 16.71
CA GLU A 85 -5.88 -13.81 16.38
C GLU A 85 -4.97 -15.03 16.62
N ALA A 86 -3.65 -14.86 16.64
CA ALA A 86 -2.68 -15.95 16.71
C ALA A 86 -2.19 -16.19 18.16
N GLU A 87 -2.75 -17.21 18.83
CA GLU A 87 -2.18 -17.72 20.09
C GLU A 87 -0.87 -18.47 19.83
N GLY A 88 0.27 -17.77 19.92
CA GLY A 88 1.60 -18.39 20.12
C GLY A 88 2.44 -18.63 18.85
N GLU A 89 3.70 -18.15 18.95
CA GLU A 89 4.88 -18.41 18.10
C GLU A 89 4.76 -18.19 16.58
N ALA A 90 5.05 -16.96 16.14
CA ALA A 90 5.28 -16.66 14.74
C ALA A 90 6.64 -17.16 14.24
N GLY A 91 6.61 -18.05 13.23
CA GLY A 91 7.79 -18.48 12.48
C GLY A 91 8.36 -17.38 11.57
N ALA A 92 9.67 -17.41 11.33
CA ALA A 92 10.41 -16.33 10.66
C ALA A 92 10.13 -16.21 9.15
N ALA A 93 9.10 -15.45 8.76
CA ALA A 93 8.92 -14.90 7.42
C ALA A 93 9.47 -13.45 7.34
N ARG A 94 10.01 -13.05 6.18
CA ARG A 94 10.60 -11.72 5.95
C ARG A 94 9.77 -10.95 4.93
N VAL A 95 9.06 -9.91 5.38
CA VAL A 95 8.34 -8.97 4.52
C VAL A 95 9.26 -7.78 4.19
N LEU A 96 9.29 -7.37 2.93
CA LEU A 96 10.00 -6.17 2.48
C LEU A 96 8.98 -5.07 2.15
N HIS A 97 8.97 -3.99 2.94
CA HIS A 97 8.21 -2.79 2.61
C HIS A 97 8.94 -1.96 1.57
N LEU A 98 8.25 -1.71 0.45
CA LEU A 98 8.69 -0.69 -0.48
C LEU A 98 7.71 0.47 -0.46
N TYR A 99 8.03 1.47 0.37
CA TYR A 99 7.29 2.72 0.42
C TYR A 99 7.75 3.64 -0.70
N VAL A 100 6.87 3.87 -1.67
CA VAL A 100 7.10 4.88 -2.72
C VAL A 100 6.55 6.26 -2.28
N ALA A 101 5.59 6.27 -1.34
CA ALA A 101 5.08 7.45 -0.65
C ALA A 101 4.20 7.05 0.56
N ALA A 102 4.75 6.99 1.77
CA ALA A 102 4.01 6.54 2.95
C ALA A 102 4.01 7.55 4.10
N PHE A 103 2.93 7.50 4.85
CA PHE A 103 2.65 8.31 6.03
C PHE A 103 2.13 7.37 7.11
N THR A 104 2.49 7.64 8.36
CA THR A 104 1.98 6.94 9.53
C THR A 104 1.07 7.88 10.29
N PHE A 105 -0.15 7.46 10.56
CA PHE A 105 -1.12 8.18 11.40
C PHE A 105 -1.36 7.39 12.69
N GLU A 106 -1.99 8.01 13.68
CA GLU A 106 -2.45 7.27 14.86
C GLU A 106 -3.52 6.23 14.46
N LYS A 107 -3.69 5.20 15.30
CA LYS A 107 -4.69 4.16 15.09
C LYS A 107 -6.06 4.79 14.80
N SER A 108 -6.76 4.24 13.81
CA SER A 108 -8.07 4.72 13.32
C SER A 108 -8.08 6.09 12.61
N MET A 109 -6.92 6.68 12.30
CA MET A 109 -6.84 7.89 11.48
C MET A 109 -6.54 7.57 10.01
N SER A 110 -6.98 8.47 9.13
CA SER A 110 -6.77 8.41 7.69
C SER A 110 -6.21 9.72 7.13
N LEU A 111 -5.78 9.67 5.86
CA LEU A 111 -5.26 10.82 5.12
C LEU A 111 -6.29 11.96 4.97
N THR A 112 -7.59 11.64 4.97
CA THR A 112 -8.65 12.63 4.74
C THR A 112 -9.08 13.36 6.01
N ASN A 113 -8.57 12.96 7.18
CA ASN A 113 -8.82 13.68 8.42
C ASN A 113 -8.11 15.06 8.41
N PRO A 114 -8.73 16.15 8.91
CA PRO A 114 -8.09 17.45 8.96
C PRO A 114 -6.76 17.44 9.73
N GLY A 115 -5.72 18.04 9.16
CA GLY A 115 -4.41 18.18 9.80
C GLY A 115 -3.52 16.93 9.77
N THR A 116 -3.97 15.82 9.15
CA THR A 116 -3.15 14.61 9.07
C THR A 116 -2.21 14.60 7.87
N THR A 117 -2.42 15.45 6.88
CA THR A 117 -1.70 15.36 5.60
C THR A 117 -0.95 16.66 5.25
N PRO A 118 0.36 16.61 4.96
CA PRO A 118 1.11 17.74 4.41
C PRO A 118 0.88 17.95 2.89
N HIS A 119 -0.08 17.25 2.29
CA HIS A 119 -0.31 17.26 0.85
C HIS A 119 -1.29 18.37 0.45
N ALA A 120 -0.95 19.09 -0.62
CA ALA A 120 -1.94 19.88 -1.34
C ALA A 120 -2.88 18.92 -2.07
N LEU A 121 -4.13 18.85 -1.61
CA LEU A 121 -5.16 18.00 -2.19
C LEU A 121 -6.45 18.79 -2.42
N ASP A 122 -7.23 18.32 -3.40
CA ASP A 122 -8.61 18.70 -3.61
C ASP A 122 -9.50 17.48 -3.36
N VAL A 123 -10.73 17.67 -2.91
CA VAL A 123 -11.66 16.56 -2.67
C VAL A 123 -12.90 16.78 -3.53
N GLU A 124 -13.03 15.97 -4.58
CA GLU A 124 -14.16 15.99 -5.50
C GLU A 124 -14.96 14.70 -5.33
N ASP A 125 -16.27 14.79 -5.10
CA ASP A 125 -17.15 13.63 -4.87
C ASP A 125 -16.66 12.62 -3.79
N GLY A 126 -15.94 13.13 -2.79
CA GLY A 126 -15.38 12.32 -1.70
C GLY A 126 -14.08 11.59 -2.05
N LEU A 127 -13.48 11.87 -3.20
CA LEU A 127 -12.22 11.33 -3.67
C LEU A 127 -11.09 12.38 -3.55
N PRO A 128 -9.99 12.11 -2.84
CA PRO A 128 -8.89 13.06 -2.68
C PRO A 128 -7.95 13.10 -3.89
N HIS A 129 -7.93 14.17 -4.67
CA HIS A 129 -6.98 14.37 -5.76
C HIS A 129 -5.71 15.07 -5.30
N HIS A 130 -4.54 14.51 -5.58
CA HIS A 130 -3.25 15.16 -5.28
C HIS A 130 -2.94 16.28 -6.29
N LEU A 131 -2.68 17.50 -5.81
CA LEU A 131 -2.44 18.67 -6.67
C LEU A 131 -0.98 18.80 -7.13
N GLU A 132 -0.02 18.32 -6.34
CA GLU A 132 1.42 18.47 -6.61
C GLU A 132 2.20 17.12 -6.68
N PRO A 133 1.74 16.12 -7.45
CA PRO A 133 2.27 14.76 -7.31
C PRO A 133 3.73 14.62 -7.77
N TYR A 134 4.20 15.47 -8.70
CA TYR A 134 5.59 15.42 -9.16
C TYR A 134 6.56 15.77 -8.04
N ASP A 135 6.41 16.94 -7.43
CA ASP A 135 7.35 17.41 -6.41
C ASP A 135 7.29 16.54 -5.15
N ARG A 136 6.14 15.92 -4.89
CA ARG A 136 5.95 15.07 -3.71
C ARG A 136 6.48 13.65 -3.85
N PHE A 137 6.25 13.00 -5.00
CA PHE A 137 6.56 11.57 -5.18
C PHE A 137 7.67 11.32 -6.19
N TYR A 138 7.85 12.21 -7.16
CA TYR A 138 8.63 11.96 -8.35
C TYR A 138 9.75 12.99 -8.59
N ALA A 139 10.09 13.82 -7.61
CA ALA A 139 11.06 14.91 -7.77
C ALA A 139 12.44 14.43 -8.26
N LYS A 140 12.82 13.19 -7.95
CA LYS A 140 14.07 12.54 -8.37
C LYS A 140 13.93 11.64 -9.60
N THR A 141 12.72 11.52 -10.15
CA THR A 141 12.42 10.69 -11.32
C THR A 141 12.49 11.54 -12.59
N PRO A 142 13.12 11.08 -13.69
CA PRO A 142 13.11 11.80 -14.96
C PRO A 142 11.68 12.21 -15.37
N ARG A 143 11.50 13.47 -15.79
CA ARG A 143 10.16 14.04 -16.06
C ARG A 143 9.32 13.23 -17.04
N SER A 144 9.93 12.59 -18.03
CA SER A 144 9.23 11.72 -18.99
C SER A 144 8.61 10.49 -18.31
N VAL A 145 9.37 9.84 -17.41
CA VAL A 145 8.89 8.70 -16.62
C VAL A 145 7.86 9.18 -15.60
N ALA A 146 8.16 10.25 -14.87
CA ALA A 146 7.26 10.80 -13.86
C ALA A 146 5.89 11.19 -14.44
N ARG A 147 5.84 11.85 -15.61
CA ARG A 147 4.57 12.21 -16.27
C ARG A 147 3.72 10.98 -16.57
N LYS A 148 4.33 9.93 -17.11
CA LYS A 148 3.64 8.67 -17.40
C LYS A 148 3.10 8.06 -16.12
N THR A 149 3.91 7.98 -15.07
CA THR A 149 3.50 7.42 -13.79
C THR A 149 2.40 8.25 -13.11
N ILE A 150 2.53 9.58 -13.10
CA ILE A 150 1.52 10.50 -12.54
C ILE A 150 0.17 10.34 -13.25
N SER A 151 0.16 10.12 -14.58
CA SER A 151 -1.09 9.90 -15.33
C SER A 151 -1.84 8.62 -14.93
N GLN A 152 -1.20 7.75 -14.13
CA GLN A 152 -1.77 6.52 -13.61
C GLN A 152 -2.16 6.64 -12.13
N LEU A 153 -1.97 7.80 -11.50
CA LEU A 153 -2.48 8.03 -10.15
C LEU A 153 -4.01 7.99 -10.16
N LYS A 154 -4.56 7.45 -9.09
CA LYS A 154 -5.98 7.41 -8.81
C LYS A 154 -6.36 8.50 -7.80
N PRO A 155 -7.61 8.98 -7.83
CA PRO A 155 -8.17 9.78 -6.75
C PRO A 155 -8.18 9.03 -5.42
#